data_AF-A0A6B0XWF6-F1
#
_entry.id   AF-A0A6B0XWF6-F1
#
_cell.length_a   1.000
_cell.length_b   1.000
_cell.length_c   1.000
_cell.angle_alpha   90.00
_cell.angle_beta   90.00
_cell.angle_gamma   90.00
#
_symmetry.space_group_name_H-M   'P 1'
#
loop_
_entity.id
_entity.type
_entity.pdbx_description
1 polymer ?
#
loop_
_entity_poly.entity_id
_entity_poly.type
_entity_poly.pdbx_seq_one_letter_code
_entity_poly.pdbx_strand_id
1 'polypeptide(L)'
;MTEPTTRPATPDAGGEREVLGRGIRLRSLFSLAFGTIIGVGWITVMGAWLSGAGAVGAIIAFVVGGLGMLAIGLCYSEMAAAYPVTGGEVAYVFEAWGARWSFAVAWFLAFSYIFTTSFEAISVEWVVSALVPGFGGPVIYTLLGQEVRLWSLALGLAAMAAITFINYRGGKTAAWFQDLMTAGLIILT
;
A
#
# COMPACT_ATOMS: atom_id res chain seq x y z
N MET A 1 12.61 57.67 -2.51
CA MET A 1 13.02 56.37 -1.93
C MET A 1 11.86 55.93 -1.05
N THR A 2 11.00 55.06 -1.58
CA THR A 2 9.77 54.58 -0.92
C THR A 2 10.08 53.28 -0.18
N GLU A 3 9.77 53.23 1.12
CA GLU A 3 9.89 52.04 1.97
C GLU A 3 9.19 50.81 1.36
N PRO A 4 9.74 49.60 1.52
CA PRO A 4 9.04 48.37 1.20
C PRO A 4 8.00 48.08 2.29
N THR A 5 6.73 48.21 1.93
CA THR A 5 5.57 47.83 2.75
C THR A 5 5.62 46.33 3.08
N THR A 6 6.03 45.99 4.30
CA THR A 6 5.92 44.62 4.83
C THR A 6 4.46 44.36 5.19
N ARG A 7 3.84 43.40 4.49
CA ARG A 7 2.51 42.89 4.81
C ARG A 7 2.56 42.26 6.22
N PRO A 8 1.65 42.60 7.15
CA PRO A 8 1.60 41.95 8.45
C PRO A 8 1.29 40.46 8.26
N ALA A 9 2.09 39.60 8.90
CA ALA A 9 1.87 38.17 8.95
C ALA A 9 0.52 37.88 9.62
N THR A 10 -0.34 37.14 8.93
CA THR A 10 -1.60 36.63 9.49
C THR A 10 -1.26 35.74 10.70
N PRO A 11 -1.94 35.89 11.85
CA PRO A 11 -1.67 35.09 13.04
C PRO A 11 -1.86 33.60 12.75
N ASP A 12 -0.85 32.83 13.11
CA ASP A 12 -0.77 31.37 13.01
C ASP A 12 -1.93 30.72 13.78
N ALA A 13 -2.81 30.02 13.07
CA ALA A 13 -3.84 29.20 13.69
C ALA A 13 -3.15 27.97 14.29
N GLY A 14 -2.77 28.09 15.56
CA GLY A 14 -2.12 27.06 16.35
C GLY A 14 -2.88 25.74 16.34
N GLY A 15 -2.35 24.78 15.59
CA GLY A 15 -2.23 23.41 16.06
C GLY A 15 -0.75 23.17 16.31
N GLU A 16 -0.36 22.94 17.56
CA GLU A 16 0.99 22.44 17.88
C GLU A 16 1.27 21.24 16.97
N ARG A 17 2.16 21.42 15.98
CA ARG A 17 2.60 20.33 15.12
C ARG A 17 3.39 19.40 16.03
N GLU A 18 2.76 18.30 16.44
CA GLU A 18 3.39 17.24 17.20
C GLU A 18 4.63 16.79 16.40
N VAL A 19 5.81 17.19 16.87
CA VAL A 19 7.09 16.81 16.26
C VAL A 19 7.24 15.32 16.52
N LEU A 20 6.79 14.51 15.55
CA LEU A 20 6.88 13.06 15.60
C LEU A 20 8.33 12.67 15.89
N GLY A 21 8.56 12.11 17.07
CA GLY A 21 9.87 11.63 17.48
C GLY A 21 10.42 10.69 16.41
N ARG A 22 11.69 10.89 16.05
CA ARG A 22 12.44 10.15 15.02
C ARG A 22 12.54 8.66 15.42
N GLY A 23 11.44 7.92 15.29
CA GLY A 23 11.22 6.63 15.92
C GLY A 23 11.38 5.43 14.99
N ILE A 24 11.42 5.65 13.68
CA ILE A 24 11.60 4.59 12.68
C ILE A 24 13.07 4.57 12.24
N ARG A 25 13.75 3.45 12.52
CA ARG A 25 15.12 3.21 12.08
C ARG A 25 15.12 2.84 10.59
N LEU A 26 16.22 3.11 9.87
CA LEU A 26 16.34 2.84 8.43
C LEU A 26 16.01 1.40 8.05
N ARG A 27 16.40 0.43 8.89
CA ARG A 27 16.06 -0.99 8.70
C ARG A 27 14.55 -1.27 8.72
N SER A 28 13.82 -0.62 9.64
CA SER A 28 12.38 -0.79 9.77
C SER A 28 11.66 -0.05 8.65
N LEU A 29 12.23 1.08 8.19
CA LEU A 29 11.74 1.76 6.98
C LEU A 29 11.92 0.89 5.73
N PHE A 30 13.06 0.22 5.57
CA PHE A 30 13.30 -0.71 4.48
C PHE A 30 12.36 -1.92 4.55
N SER A 31 12.20 -2.52 5.73
CA SER A 31 11.29 -3.65 5.91
C SER A 31 9.83 -3.27 5.63
N LEU A 32 9.39 -2.08 6.06
CA LEU A 32 8.08 -1.54 5.72
C LEU A 32 7.94 -1.39 4.20
N ALA A 33 8.89 -0.73 3.53
CA ALA A 33 8.85 -0.53 2.08
C ALA A 33 8.85 -1.86 1.32
N PHE A 34 9.76 -2.77 1.67
CA PHE A 34 9.88 -4.09 1.04
C PHE A 34 8.61 -4.93 1.25
N GLY A 35 8.06 -4.91 2.47
CA GLY A 35 6.83 -5.58 2.83
C GLY A 35 5.60 -5.08 2.07
N THR A 36 5.52 -3.78 1.80
CA THR A 36 4.44 -3.21 1.00
C THR A 36 4.52 -3.54 -0.49
N ILE A 37 5.70 -3.95 -0.99
CA ILE A 37 5.93 -4.28 -2.40
C ILE A 37 5.72 -5.78 -2.65
N ILE A 38 6.24 -6.64 -1.78
CA ILE A 38 6.12 -8.09 -1.94
C ILE A 38 4.83 -8.58 -1.26
N GLY A 39 3.74 -8.58 -2.03
CA GLY A 39 2.44 -9.11 -1.62
C GLY A 39 2.12 -10.49 -2.22
N VAL A 40 0.91 -10.99 -1.99
CA VAL A 40 0.40 -12.25 -2.57
C VAL A 40 0.10 -12.12 -4.08
N GLY A 41 0.01 -10.89 -4.59
CA GLY A 41 -0.36 -10.59 -5.98
C GLY A 41 0.53 -11.24 -7.04
N TRP A 42 1.83 -11.38 -6.80
CA TRP A 42 2.69 -12.05 -7.78
C TRP A 42 2.40 -13.55 -7.86
N ILE A 43 2.05 -14.22 -6.75
CA ILE A 43 1.72 -15.66 -6.74
C ILE A 43 0.39 -15.91 -7.46
N THR A 44 -0.62 -15.08 -7.19
CA THR A 44 -1.97 -15.25 -7.72
C THR A 44 -2.07 -14.92 -9.21
N VAL A 45 -1.31 -13.94 -9.69
CA VAL A 45 -1.45 -13.44 -11.07
C VAL A 45 -0.34 -13.94 -12.02
N MET A 46 0.80 -14.43 -11.52
CA MET A 46 1.91 -14.91 -12.36
C MET A 46 1.48 -15.99 -13.36
N GLY A 47 0.60 -16.91 -12.97
CA GLY A 47 0.10 -17.96 -13.87
C GLY A 47 -0.63 -17.41 -15.10
N ALA A 48 -1.42 -16.35 -14.92
CA ALA A 48 -2.16 -15.70 -16.00
C ALA A 48 -1.22 -14.97 -16.98
N TRP A 49 -0.19 -14.29 -16.46
CA TRP A 49 0.76 -13.57 -17.32
C TRP A 49 1.70 -14.52 -18.05
N LEU A 50 2.13 -15.60 -17.39
CA LEU A 50 3.04 -16.57 -17.99
C LEU A 50 2.34 -17.39 -19.09
N SER A 51 1.08 -17.75 -18.89
CA SER A 51 0.27 -18.43 -19.91
C SER A 51 -0.08 -17.52 -21.09
N GLY A 52 -0.30 -16.22 -20.85
CA GLY A 52 -0.62 -15.26 -21.91
C GLY A 52 0.58 -14.79 -22.73
N ALA A 53 1.67 -14.37 -22.07
CA ALA A 53 2.82 -13.72 -22.70
C ALA A 53 4.05 -14.63 -22.87
N GLY A 54 4.05 -15.81 -22.22
CA GLY A 54 5.22 -16.67 -22.14
C GLY A 54 6.33 -16.10 -21.25
N ALA A 55 7.39 -16.89 -21.03
CA ALA A 55 8.49 -16.51 -20.14
C ALA A 55 9.24 -15.24 -20.61
N VAL A 56 9.51 -15.14 -21.91
CA VAL A 56 10.22 -14.00 -22.50
C VAL A 56 9.38 -12.72 -22.39
N GLY A 57 8.07 -12.81 -22.67
CA GLY A 57 7.15 -11.68 -22.54
C GLY A 57 7.05 -11.18 -21.11
N ALA A 58 6.99 -12.09 -20.13
CA ALA A 58 7.00 -11.73 -18.71
C ALA A 58 8.29 -10.99 -18.31
N ILE A 59 9.47 -11.48 -18.72
CA ILE A 59 10.75 -10.82 -18.42
C ILE A 59 10.79 -9.39 -18.99
N ILE A 60 10.38 -9.21 -20.25
CA ILE A 60 10.34 -7.88 -20.87
C ILE A 60 9.38 -6.95 -20.11
N ALA A 61 8.19 -7.45 -19.75
CA ALA A 61 7.22 -6.69 -18.98
C ALA A 61 7.78 -6.25 -17.61
N PHE A 62 8.49 -7.13 -16.91
CA PHE A 62 9.15 -6.81 -15.64
C PHE A 62 10.25 -5.76 -15.80
N VAL A 63 11.07 -5.85 -16.85
CA VAL A 63 12.14 -4.87 -17.11
C VAL A 63 11.54 -3.49 -17.41
N VAL A 64 10.55 -3.42 -18.29
CA VAL A 64 9.92 -2.15 -18.67
C VAL A 64 9.15 -1.54 -17.49
N GLY A 65 8.37 -2.36 -16.77
CA GLY A 65 7.65 -1.93 -15.58
C GLY A 65 8.60 -1.46 -14.47
N GLY A 66 9.70 -2.19 -14.25
CA GLY A 66 10.74 -1.84 -13.29
C GLY A 66 11.42 -0.52 -13.61
N LEU A 67 11.76 -0.26 -14.87
CA LEU A 67 12.32 1.02 -15.31
C LEU A 67 11.34 2.19 -15.07
N GLY A 68 10.06 1.99 -15.34
CA GLY A 68 9.03 2.99 -15.02
C GLY A 68 8.94 3.27 -13.52
N MET A 69 8.98 2.23 -12.69
CA MET A 69 8.93 2.35 -11.23
C MET A 69 10.20 2.97 -10.64
N LEU A 70 11.36 2.77 -11.26
CA LEU A 70 12.60 3.44 -10.88
C LEU A 70 12.51 4.96 -11.14
N ALA A 71 11.99 5.38 -12.30
CA ALA A 71 11.80 6.79 -12.58
C ALA A 71 10.85 7.45 -11.57
N ILE A 72 9.73 6.79 -11.25
CA ILE A 72 8.80 7.24 -10.22
C ILE A 72 9.47 7.32 -8.85
N GLY A 73 10.22 6.29 -8.47
CA GLY A 73 10.95 6.24 -7.19
C GLY A 73 11.96 7.36 -7.03
N LEU A 74 12.68 7.73 -8.09
CA LEU A 74 13.61 8.86 -8.09
C LEU A 74 12.88 10.19 -7.85
N CYS A 75 11.78 10.45 -8.56
CA CYS A 75 10.96 11.65 -8.34
C CYS A 75 10.44 11.73 -6.89
N TYR A 76 9.99 10.60 -6.33
CA TYR A 76 9.57 10.54 -4.93
C TYR A 76 10.70 10.78 -3.94
N SER A 77 11.91 10.31 -4.25
CA SER A 77 13.09 10.54 -3.39
C SER A 77 13.49 12.01 -3.33
N GLU A 78 13.40 12.73 -4.45
CA GLU A 78 13.64 14.17 -4.50
C GLU A 78 12.57 14.95 -3.74
N MET A 79 11.29 14.61 -3.92
CA MET A 79 10.19 15.24 -3.18
C MET A 79 10.29 14.98 -1.68
N ALA A 80 10.61 13.76 -1.26
CA ALA A 80 10.76 13.41 0.15
C ALA A 80 11.93 14.16 0.82
N ALA A 81 13.00 14.44 0.06
CA ALA A 81 14.11 15.25 0.55
C ALA A 81 13.78 16.75 0.59
N ALA A 82 13.00 17.25 -0.38
CA ALA A 82 12.62 18.65 -0.49
C ALA A 82 11.54 19.06 0.53
N TYR A 83 10.57 18.19 0.78
CA TYR A 83 9.42 18.45 1.67
C TYR A 83 9.35 17.43 2.79
N PRO A 84 10.05 17.63 3.92
CA PRO A 84 10.04 16.73 5.07
C PRO A 84 8.76 16.90 5.91
N VAL A 85 7.60 16.82 5.26
CA VAL A 85 6.28 16.95 5.87
C VAL A 85 5.63 15.57 6.02
N THR A 86 4.87 15.39 7.10
CA THR A 86 4.08 14.18 7.29
C THR A 86 2.80 14.29 6.47
N GLY A 87 2.48 13.28 5.67
CA GLY A 87 1.26 13.26 4.83
C GLY A 87 1.45 12.69 3.42
N GLY A 88 2.69 12.41 3.01
CA GLY A 88 2.98 11.73 1.75
C GLY A 88 2.44 12.46 0.52
N GLU A 89 1.84 11.72 -0.39
CA GLU A 89 1.39 12.17 -1.72
C GLU A 89 0.41 13.37 -1.64
N VAL A 90 -0.51 13.33 -0.67
CA VAL A 90 -1.51 14.38 -0.47
C VAL A 90 -0.84 15.70 -0.05
N ALA A 91 0.19 15.63 0.79
CA ALA A 91 0.95 16.80 1.23
C ALA A 91 1.85 17.35 0.11
N TYR A 92 2.48 16.49 -0.69
CA TYR A 92 3.31 16.92 -1.82
C TYR A 92 2.48 17.66 -2.87
N VAL A 93 1.29 17.15 -3.20
CA VAL A 93 0.40 17.80 -4.17
C VAL A 93 -0.23 19.06 -3.61
N PHE A 94 -0.49 19.11 -2.30
CA PHE A 94 -0.97 20.32 -1.65
C PHE A 94 0.03 21.47 -1.80
N GLU A 95 1.31 21.20 -1.55
CA GLU A 95 2.37 22.20 -1.66
C GLU A 95 2.58 22.65 -3.10
N ALA A 96 2.53 21.72 -4.07
CA ALA A 96 2.75 22.06 -5.47
C ALA A 96 1.55 22.77 -6.12
N TRP A 97 0.34 22.24 -5.94
CA TRP A 97 -0.83 22.56 -6.78
C TRP A 97 -2.06 23.03 -5.96
N GLY A 98 -1.96 23.09 -4.63
CA GLY A 98 -2.99 23.58 -3.73
C GLY A 98 -4.10 22.58 -3.39
N ALA A 99 -5.04 23.03 -2.57
CA ALA A 99 -6.06 22.19 -1.93
C ALA A 99 -6.97 21.41 -2.90
N ARG A 100 -7.36 22.02 -4.03
CA ARG A 100 -8.23 21.39 -5.04
C ARG A 100 -7.66 20.06 -5.55
N TRP A 101 -6.40 20.08 -5.95
CA TRP A 101 -5.75 18.93 -6.56
C TRP A 101 -5.33 17.92 -5.51
N SER A 102 -4.91 18.39 -4.34
CA SER A 102 -4.66 17.53 -3.18
C SER A 102 -5.91 16.76 -2.75
N PHE A 103 -7.09 17.38 -2.76
CA PHE A 103 -8.35 16.71 -2.46
C PHE A 103 -8.72 15.63 -3.48
N ALA A 104 -8.54 15.90 -4.77
CA ALA A 104 -8.77 14.90 -5.81
C ALA A 104 -7.82 13.70 -5.65
N VAL A 105 -6.54 13.96 -5.40
CA VAL A 105 -5.53 12.92 -5.14
C VAL A 105 -5.89 12.11 -3.90
N ALA A 106 -6.31 12.75 -2.80
CA ALA A 106 -6.74 12.03 -1.60
C ALA A 106 -7.89 11.04 -1.86
N TRP A 107 -8.86 11.40 -2.71
CA TRP A 107 -9.92 10.48 -3.14
C TRP A 107 -9.40 9.33 -3.99
N PHE A 108 -8.49 9.59 -4.93
CA PHE A 108 -7.87 8.53 -5.73
C PHE A 108 -7.06 7.56 -4.87
N LEU A 109 -6.29 8.04 -3.89
CA LEU A 109 -5.61 7.18 -2.91
C LEU A 109 -6.62 6.35 -2.11
N ALA A 110 -7.69 6.97 -1.62
CA ALA A 110 -8.71 6.26 -0.84
C ALA A 110 -9.32 5.10 -1.65
N PHE A 111 -9.69 5.34 -2.91
CA PHE A 111 -10.19 4.28 -3.78
C PHE A 111 -9.14 3.22 -4.08
N SER A 112 -7.89 3.62 -4.36
CA SER A 112 -6.78 2.68 -4.58
C SER A 112 -6.62 1.72 -3.39
N TYR A 113 -6.65 2.24 -2.16
CA TYR A 113 -6.55 1.41 -0.96
C TYR A 113 -7.76 0.50 -0.76
N ILE A 114 -8.98 0.95 -1.07
CA ILE A 114 -10.19 0.11 -1.00
C ILE A 114 -10.09 -1.07 -1.98
N PHE A 115 -9.71 -0.81 -3.22
CA PHE A 115 -9.55 -1.86 -4.24
C PHE A 115 -8.42 -2.83 -3.87
N THR A 116 -7.28 -2.31 -3.44
CA THR A 116 -6.13 -3.13 -3.04
C THR A 116 -6.48 -4.04 -1.86
N THR A 117 -7.14 -3.50 -0.82
CA THR A 117 -7.56 -4.30 0.35
C THR A 117 -8.55 -5.40 -0.07
N SER A 118 -9.47 -5.07 -0.97
CA SER A 118 -10.44 -6.06 -1.50
C SER A 118 -9.76 -7.17 -2.28
N PHE A 119 -8.77 -6.84 -3.11
CA PHE A 119 -7.98 -7.81 -3.87
C PHE A 119 -7.18 -8.76 -2.96
N GLU A 120 -6.55 -8.23 -1.92
CA GLU A 120 -5.77 -9.00 -0.95
C GLU A 120 -6.64 -10.04 -0.21
N ALA A 121 -7.85 -9.67 0.20
CA ALA A 121 -8.76 -10.60 0.87
C ALA A 121 -9.18 -11.80 -0.01
N ILE A 122 -9.43 -11.55 -1.31
CA ILE A 122 -9.75 -12.60 -2.27
C ILE A 122 -8.52 -13.47 -2.54
N SER A 123 -7.33 -12.88 -2.55
CA SER A 123 -6.09 -13.60 -2.77
C SER A 123 -5.75 -14.56 -1.62
N VAL A 124 -6.01 -14.17 -0.37
CA VAL A 124 -5.86 -15.06 0.80
C VAL A 124 -6.76 -16.30 0.67
N GLU A 125 -8.01 -16.11 0.25
CA GLU A 125 -8.94 -17.20 -0.01
C GLU A 125 -8.40 -18.17 -1.05
N TRP A 126 -7.91 -17.64 -2.18
CA TRP A 126 -7.37 -18.43 -3.27
C TRP A 126 -6.17 -19.27 -2.82
N VAL A 127 -5.24 -18.66 -2.06
CA VAL A 127 -4.06 -19.37 -1.54
C VAL A 127 -4.46 -20.50 -0.60
N VAL A 128 -5.39 -20.26 0.33
CA VAL A 128 -5.84 -21.32 1.26
C VAL A 128 -6.57 -22.43 0.53
N SER A 129 -7.39 -22.10 -0.46
CA SER A 129 -8.10 -23.10 -1.27
C SER A 129 -7.14 -23.93 -2.14
N ALA A 130 -6.02 -23.34 -2.57
CA ALA A 130 -4.96 -24.05 -3.28
C ALA A 130 -4.16 -24.99 -2.36
N LEU A 131 -3.97 -24.61 -1.08
CA LEU A 131 -3.24 -25.41 -0.10
C LEU A 131 -4.08 -26.54 0.51
N VAL A 132 -5.39 -26.34 0.69
CA VAL A 132 -6.30 -27.30 1.33
C VAL A 132 -7.39 -27.72 0.33
N PRO A 133 -7.20 -28.86 -0.38
CA PRO A 133 -8.19 -29.36 -1.33
C PRO A 133 -9.54 -29.60 -0.65
N GLY A 134 -10.60 -29.00 -1.17
CA GLY A 134 -11.96 -29.10 -0.63
C GLY A 134 -12.37 -27.97 0.32
N PHE A 135 -11.44 -27.07 0.69
CA PHE A 135 -11.75 -25.89 1.48
C PHE A 135 -12.68 -24.92 0.73
N GLY A 136 -13.76 -24.48 1.37
CA GLY A 136 -14.67 -23.42 0.87
C GLY A 136 -16.14 -23.59 1.29
N GLY A 137 -16.58 -24.76 1.74
CA GLY A 137 -17.95 -24.97 2.25
C GLY A 137 -19.03 -24.89 1.15
N PRO A 138 -20.31 -24.69 1.52
CA PRO A 138 -21.41 -24.60 0.56
C PRO A 138 -21.35 -23.32 -0.29
N VAL A 139 -21.82 -23.40 -1.54
CA VAL A 139 -21.98 -22.24 -2.43
C VAL A 139 -23.17 -21.42 -1.94
N ILE A 140 -22.96 -20.12 -1.73
CA ILE A 140 -24.02 -19.20 -1.29
C ILE A 140 -24.64 -18.51 -2.50
N TYR A 141 -23.79 -18.00 -3.40
CA TYR A 141 -24.24 -17.29 -4.60
C TYR A 141 -23.19 -17.38 -5.70
N THR A 142 -23.62 -17.16 -6.94
CA THR A 142 -22.76 -17.11 -8.11
C THR A 142 -22.74 -15.70 -8.66
N LEU A 143 -21.56 -15.08 -8.74
CA LEU A 143 -21.35 -13.78 -9.37
C LEU A 143 -20.43 -13.96 -10.57
N LEU A 144 -20.84 -13.47 -11.75
CA LEU A 144 -20.00 -13.49 -12.97
C LEU A 144 -19.47 -14.89 -13.33
N GLY A 145 -20.23 -15.94 -13.04
CA GLY A 145 -19.81 -17.33 -13.28
C GLY A 145 -18.76 -17.87 -12.29
N GLN A 146 -18.47 -17.14 -11.20
CA GLN A 146 -17.65 -17.60 -10.09
C GLN A 146 -18.53 -17.93 -8.89
N GLU A 147 -18.34 -19.13 -8.33
CA GLU A 147 -19.06 -19.61 -7.15
C GLU A 147 -18.43 -19.01 -5.89
N VAL A 148 -19.19 -18.21 -5.15
CA VAL A 148 -18.75 -17.71 -3.84
C VAL A 148 -19.20 -18.67 -2.76
N ARG A 149 -18.23 -19.27 -2.08
CA ARG A 149 -18.45 -20.28 -1.06
C ARG A 149 -18.37 -19.68 0.34
N LEU A 150 -19.10 -20.25 1.30
CA LEU A 150 -19.25 -19.68 2.64
C LEU A 150 -17.93 -19.57 3.41
N TRP A 151 -17.10 -20.62 3.41
CA TRP A 151 -15.82 -20.60 4.14
C TRP A 151 -14.78 -19.74 3.45
N SER A 152 -14.84 -19.68 2.14
CA SER A 152 -14.04 -18.75 1.35
C SER A 152 -14.30 -17.30 1.75
N LEU A 153 -15.57 -16.90 1.73
CA LEU A 153 -15.99 -15.54 2.09
C LEU A 153 -15.71 -15.23 3.57
N ALA A 154 -16.02 -16.17 4.46
CA ALA A 154 -15.78 -16.01 5.89
C ALA A 154 -14.29 -15.83 6.21
N LEU A 155 -13.41 -16.55 5.51
CA LEU A 155 -11.95 -16.42 5.67
C LEU A 155 -11.46 -15.03 5.23
N GLY A 156 -11.87 -14.56 4.05
CA GLY A 156 -11.48 -13.24 3.55
C GLY A 156 -11.93 -12.12 4.50
N LEU A 157 -13.18 -12.18 4.98
CA LEU A 157 -13.71 -11.22 5.96
C LEU A 157 -12.99 -11.32 7.31
N ALA A 158 -12.68 -12.52 7.79
CA ALA A 158 -11.94 -12.72 9.03
C ALA A 158 -10.51 -12.17 8.94
N ALA A 159 -9.83 -12.38 7.81
CA ALA A 159 -8.49 -11.83 7.56
C ALA A 159 -8.51 -10.30 7.53
N MET A 160 -9.47 -9.69 6.83
CA MET A 160 -9.67 -8.24 6.86
C MET A 160 -9.90 -7.72 8.28
N ALA A 161 -10.84 -8.33 9.01
CA ALA A 161 -11.16 -7.92 10.38
C ALA A 161 -9.95 -8.04 11.32
N ALA A 162 -9.13 -9.10 11.18
CA ALA A 162 -7.91 -9.28 11.94
C ALA A 162 -6.89 -8.16 11.65
N ILE A 163 -6.67 -7.84 10.37
CA ILE A 163 -5.76 -6.74 9.98
C ILE A 163 -6.27 -5.39 10.48
N THR A 164 -7.57 -5.12 10.34
CA THR A 164 -8.19 -3.90 10.87
C THR A 164 -8.00 -3.80 12.39
N PHE A 165 -8.18 -4.90 13.11
CA PHE A 165 -7.98 -4.95 14.56
C PHE A 165 -6.51 -4.72 14.96
N ILE A 166 -5.56 -5.30 14.22
CA ILE A 166 -4.12 -5.04 14.42
C ILE A 166 -3.81 -3.56 14.19
N ASN A 167 -4.33 -2.98 13.11
CA ASN A 167 -4.16 -1.55 12.79
C ASN A 167 -4.75 -0.65 13.88
N TYR A 168 -5.86 -1.05 14.50
CA TYR A 168 -6.49 -0.30 15.60
C TYR A 168 -5.65 -0.28 16.89
N ARG A 169 -4.82 -1.31 17.14
CA ARG A 169 -3.95 -1.40 18.32
C ARG A 169 -2.69 -0.52 18.26
N GLY A 170 -2.41 0.12 17.11
CA GLY A 170 -1.40 1.18 16.97
C GLY A 170 -0.25 0.84 16.03
N GLY A 171 0.26 1.87 15.34
CA GLY A 171 1.24 1.74 14.25
C GLY A 171 2.61 1.15 14.66
N LYS A 172 3.00 1.24 15.93
CA LYS A 172 4.23 0.58 16.43
C LYS A 172 4.13 -0.95 16.39
N THR A 173 2.94 -1.50 16.64
CA THR A 173 2.70 -2.95 16.57
C THR A 173 2.70 -3.45 15.13
N ALA A 174 2.13 -2.66 14.20
CA ALA A 174 2.17 -2.95 12.77
C ALA A 174 3.61 -2.97 12.23
N ALA A 175 4.43 -1.98 12.61
CA ALA A 175 5.83 -1.93 12.19
C ALA A 175 6.65 -3.11 12.72
N TRP A 176 6.45 -3.52 13.98
CA TRP A 176 7.12 -4.71 14.52
C TRP A 176 6.66 -5.99 13.85
N PHE A 177 5.36 -6.14 13.58
CA PHE A 177 4.82 -7.30 12.85
C PHE A 177 5.41 -7.38 11.44
N GLN A 178 5.53 -6.24 10.75
CA GLN A 178 6.15 -6.16 9.44
C GLN A 178 7.64 -6.55 9.47
N ASP A 179 8.40 -6.03 10.43
CA ASP A 179 9.82 -6.38 10.63
C ASP A 179 9.99 -7.89 10.83
N LEU A 180 9.10 -8.53 11.59
CA LEU A 180 9.09 -9.98 11.80
C LEU A 180 8.79 -10.75 10.50
N MET A 181 7.75 -10.35 9.76
CA MET A 181 7.36 -11.00 8.51
C MET A 181 8.46 -10.91 7.45
N THR A 182 9.08 -9.73 7.29
CA THR A 182 10.18 -9.54 6.33
C THR A 182 11.42 -10.36 6.74
N ALA A 183 11.77 -10.39 8.03
CA ALA A 183 12.87 -11.22 8.51
C ALA A 183 12.61 -12.72 8.27
N GLY A 184 11.37 -13.17 8.52
CA GLY A 184 10.95 -14.55 8.25
C GLY A 184 11.08 -14.92 6.77
N LEU A 185 10.66 -14.03 5.87
CA LEU A 185 10.79 -14.23 4.43
C LEU A 185 12.27 -14.40 4.02
N ILE A 186 13.13 -13.45 4.40
CA ILE A 186 14.56 -13.44 4.00
C ILE A 186 15.32 -14.65 4.55
N ILE A 187 14.95 -15.17 5.72
CA ILE A 187 15.60 -16.35 6.32
C ILE A 187 15.12 -17.66 5.67
N LEU A 188 13.86 -17.72 5.23
CA LEU A 188 13.24 -18.94 4.69
C LEU A 188 13.51 -19.14 3.19
N THR A 189 13.83 -18.07 2.46
CA THR A 189 14.24 -18.09 1.04
C THR A 189 15.74 -18.20 0.89
#